data_AF-A0A7C4MIC1-F1
#
_entry.id   AF-A0A7C4MIC1-F1
#
_cell.length_a   1.000
_cell.length_b   1.000
_cell.length_c   1.000
_cell.angle_alpha   90.00
_cell.angle_beta   90.00
_cell.angle_gamma   90.00
#
_symmetry.space_group_name_H-M   'P 1'
#
loop_
_entity.id
_entity.type
_entity.pdbx_description
1 polymer ?
#
loop_
_entity_poly.entity_id
_entity_poly.type
_entity_poly.pdbx_seq_one_letter_code
_entity_poly.pdbx_strand_id
1 'polypeptide(L)'
;MEVNVRLRDVLACLDDLEAVVCEPYRHSGACRPPRNPMGILKALIVKRFRNIPSDRQLYRRLWSDPELRRICDIEEHEKPYHPSQLTRF
;
A
#
# COMPACT_ATOMS: atom_id res chain seq x y z
N MET A 1 -7.42 -17.44 -5.99
CA MET A 1 -7.32 -17.61 -4.52
C MET A 1 -5.90 -17.92 -4.07
N GLU A 2 -5.20 -18.89 -4.67
CA GLU A 2 -3.83 -19.26 -4.25
C GLU A 2 -2.78 -18.13 -4.38
N VAL A 3 -2.86 -17.31 -5.44
CA VAL A 3 -1.97 -16.16 -5.66
C VAL A 3 -2.10 -15.11 -4.54
N ASN A 4 -3.30 -14.94 -3.97
CA ASN A 4 -3.51 -13.95 -2.90
C ASN A 4 -2.95 -14.43 -1.56
N VAL A 5 -2.93 -15.73 -1.34
CA VAL A 5 -2.30 -16.34 -0.15
C VAL A 5 -0.79 -16.15 -0.20
N ARG A 6 -0.14 -16.57 -1.30
CA ARG A 6 1.32 -16.39 -1.44
C ARG A 6 1.74 -14.92 -1.40
N LEU A 7 0.96 -14.03 -2.03
CA LEU A 7 1.21 -12.60 -2.01
C LEU A 7 1.08 -12.04 -0.59
N ARG A 8 0.08 -12.46 0.17
CA ARG A 8 -0.08 -12.08 1.57
C ARG A 8 1.13 -12.50 2.41
N ASP A 9 1.62 -13.72 2.23
CA ASP A 9 2.77 -14.24 2.98
C ASP A 9 4.02 -13.43 2.68
N VAL A 10 4.28 -13.13 1.40
CA VAL A 10 5.40 -12.25 0.99
C VAL A 10 5.27 -10.85 1.57
N LEU A 11 4.06 -10.27 1.54
CA LEU A 11 3.84 -8.92 2.07
C LEU A 11 3.95 -8.86 3.60
N ALA A 12 3.64 -9.95 4.31
CA ALA A 12 3.81 -10.02 5.77
C ALA A 12 5.29 -10.01 6.17
N CYS A 13 6.18 -10.63 5.38
CA CYS A 13 7.63 -10.54 5.60
C CYS A 13 8.18 -9.11 5.48
N LEU A 14 7.44 -8.17 4.88
CA LEU A 14 7.86 -6.78 4.79
C LEU A 14 7.66 -6.00 6.08
N ASP A 15 6.85 -6.52 7.02
CA ASP A 15 6.55 -5.83 8.28
C ASP A 15 7.84 -5.63 9.11
N ASP A 16 8.83 -6.51 8.96
CA ASP A 16 10.17 -6.38 9.56
C ASP A 16 10.95 -5.13 9.09
N LEU A 17 10.55 -4.53 7.95
CA LEU A 17 11.18 -3.34 7.38
C LEU A 17 10.50 -2.03 7.82
N GLU A 18 9.50 -2.07 8.70
CA GLU A 18 8.71 -0.90 9.10
C GLU A 18 9.58 0.30 9.47
N ALA A 19 10.61 0.10 10.31
CA ALA A 19 11.50 1.18 10.74
C ALA A 19 12.20 1.88 9.56
N VAL A 20 12.66 1.10 8.57
CA VAL A 20 13.34 1.60 7.37
C VAL A 20 12.35 2.31 6.45
N VAL A 21 11.15 1.72 6.28
CA VAL A 21 10.11 2.29 5.42
C VAL A 21 9.57 3.60 5.98
N CYS A 22 9.43 3.71 7.31
CA CYS A 22 8.91 4.88 7.98
C CYS A 22 9.94 6.04 8.09
N GLU A 23 11.24 5.75 8.02
CA GLU A 23 12.30 6.77 8.10
C GLU A 23 12.14 7.97 7.15
N PRO A 24 11.90 7.79 5.83
CA PRO A 24 11.73 8.93 4.91
C PRO A 24 10.47 9.74 5.19
N TYR A 25 9.48 9.18 5.90
CA TYR A 25 8.20 9.83 6.19
C TYR A 25 8.21 10.65 7.49
N ARG A 26 9.40 10.96 8.04
CA ARG A 26 9.58 11.74 9.29
C ARG A 26 8.76 13.04 9.28
N HIS A 27 8.08 13.27 10.40
CA HIS A 27 6.97 14.20 10.58
C HIS A 27 7.37 15.68 10.74
N SER A 28 8.60 16.06 10.43
CA SER A 28 9.07 17.45 10.58
C SER A 28 8.84 18.23 9.28
N GLY A 29 7.61 18.69 9.05
CA GLY A 29 7.28 19.57 7.94
C GLY A 29 5.78 19.89 7.84
N ALA A 30 5.43 20.91 7.05
CA ALA A 30 4.04 21.33 6.82
C ALA A 30 3.20 20.33 5.99
N CYS A 31 3.80 19.23 5.54
CA CYS A 31 3.11 18.21 4.75
C CYS A 31 2.36 17.24 5.65
N ARG A 32 1.11 16.92 5.27
CA ARG A 32 0.34 15.86 5.93
C ARG A 32 1.10 14.53 5.79
N PRO A 33 1.46 13.87 6.90
CA PRO A 33 2.15 12.59 6.84
C PRO A 33 1.31 11.58 6.06
N PRO A 34 1.94 10.66 5.33
CA PRO A 34 1.22 9.56 4.73
C PRO A 34 0.53 8.77 5.83
N ARG A 35 -0.69 8.35 5.53
CA ARG A 35 -1.56 7.66 6.48
C ARG A 35 -0.95 6.35 6.99
N ASN A 36 -0.34 5.58 6.08
CA ASN A 36 0.35 4.34 6.40
C ASN A 36 1.46 4.09 5.34
N PRO A 37 2.74 4.41 5.66
CA PRO A 37 3.90 4.11 4.81
C PRO A 37 3.99 2.64 4.36
N MET A 38 3.78 1.71 5.29
CA MET A 38 3.84 0.27 5.02
C MET A 38 2.76 -0.16 4.03
N GLY A 39 1.54 0.30 4.24
CA GLY A 39 0.44 0.00 3.33
C GLY A 39 0.65 0.60 1.93
N ILE A 40 1.29 1.77 1.80
CA ILE A 40 1.69 2.34 0.52
C ILE A 40 2.72 1.46 -0.18
N LEU A 41 3.76 1.01 0.54
CA LEU A 41 4.76 0.09 0.01
C LEU A 41 4.11 -1.22 -0.49
N LYS A 42 3.27 -1.84 0.35
CA LYS A 42 2.54 -3.07 -0.01
C LYS A 42 1.67 -2.85 -1.27
N ALA A 43 0.97 -1.72 -1.38
CA ALA A 43 0.19 -1.38 -2.56
C ALA A 43 1.05 -1.23 -3.84
N LEU A 44 2.23 -0.61 -3.74
CA LEU A 44 3.17 -0.48 -4.85
C LEU A 44 3.74 -1.83 -5.29
N ILE A 45 4.01 -2.72 -4.33
CA ILE A 45 4.46 -4.10 -4.61
C ILE A 45 3.34 -4.88 -5.30
N VAL A 46 2.11 -4.82 -4.78
CA VAL A 46 0.91 -5.40 -5.43
C VAL A 46 0.77 -4.90 -6.87
N LYS A 47 0.97 -3.60 -7.12
CA LYS A 47 0.93 -3.02 -8.47
C LYS A 47 1.92 -3.72 -9.40
N ARG A 48 3.14 -3.98 -8.93
CA ARG A 48 4.18 -4.68 -9.70
C ARG A 48 3.85 -6.16 -9.91
N PHE A 49 3.54 -6.89 -8.84
CA PHE A 49 3.24 -8.33 -8.92
C PHE A 49 2.02 -8.65 -9.80
N ARG A 50 1.00 -7.79 -9.79
CA ARG A 50 -0.21 -7.97 -10.61
C ARG A 50 -0.17 -7.24 -11.95
N ASN A 51 0.99 -6.71 -12.38
CA ASN A 51 1.15 -5.96 -13.63
C ASN A 51 0.08 -4.88 -13.82
N ILE A 52 -0.25 -4.15 -12.74
CA ILE A 52 -1.24 -3.09 -12.75
C ILE A 52 -0.60 -1.86 -13.43
N PRO A 53 -1.14 -1.39 -14.57
CA PRO A 53 -0.43 -0.47 -15.45
C PRO A 53 -0.35 0.96 -14.92
N SER A 54 -1.21 1.36 -13.98
CA SER A 54 -1.21 2.73 -13.44
C SER A 54 -1.72 2.82 -12.01
N ASP A 55 -1.32 3.89 -11.32
CA ASP A 55 -1.77 4.20 -9.96
C ASP A 55 -3.28 4.41 -9.88
N ARG A 56 -3.88 4.97 -10.94
CA ARG A 56 -5.33 5.12 -11.04
C ARG A 56 -6.05 3.77 -11.13
N GLN A 57 -5.48 2.80 -11.84
CA GLN A 57 -6.04 1.45 -11.88
C GLN A 57 -5.84 0.71 -10.56
N LEU A 58 -4.70 0.89 -9.90
CA LEU A 58 -4.47 0.36 -8.55
C LEU A 58 -5.52 0.91 -7.57
N TYR A 59 -5.73 2.24 -7.55
CA TYR A 59 -6.75 2.89 -6.73
C TYR A 59 -8.14 2.30 -6.94
N ARG A 60 -8.55 2.08 -8.21
CA ARG A 60 -9.85 1.45 -8.52
C ARG A 60 -9.95 0.01 -8.02
N ARG A 61 -8.88 -0.79 -8.17
CA ARG A 61 -8.86 -2.19 -7.72
C ARG A 61 -8.91 -2.29 -6.19
N LEU A 62 -8.21 -1.42 -5.48
CA LEU A 62 -8.31 -1.29 -4.03
C LEU A 62 -9.69 -0.81 -3.56
N TRP A 63 -10.54 -0.36 -4.48
CA TRP A 63 -11.94 -0.03 -4.19
C TRP A 63 -12.88 -1.22 -4.32
N SER A 64 -12.59 -2.13 -5.25
CA SER A 64 -13.45 -3.27 -5.55
C SER A 64 -13.06 -4.57 -4.82
N ASP A 65 -11.83 -4.69 -4.33
CA ASP A 65 -11.27 -5.95 -3.79
C ASP A 65 -10.95 -5.80 -2.28
N PRO A 66 -11.85 -6.25 -1.38
CA PRO A 66 -11.65 -6.20 0.07
C PRO A 66 -10.42 -6.97 0.55
N GLU A 67 -10.04 -8.07 -0.11
CA GLU A 67 -8.85 -8.82 0.25
C GLU A 67 -7.59 -8.01 -0.09
N LEU A 68 -7.58 -7.36 -1.25
CA LEU A 68 -6.50 -6.47 -1.66
C LEU A 68 -6.33 -5.27 -0.71
N ARG A 69 -7.43 -4.76 -0.17
CA ARG A 69 -7.41 -3.70 0.87
C ARG A 69 -6.73 -4.19 2.13
N ARG A 70 -7.13 -5.37 2.61
CA ARG A 70 -6.58 -5.96 3.84
C ARG A 70 -5.08 -6.22 3.72
N ILE A 71 -4.60 -6.72 2.58
CA ILE A 71 -3.14 -6.94 2.39
C ILE A 71 -2.35 -5.65 2.17
N CYS A 72 -3.00 -4.52 1.91
CA CYS A 72 -2.36 -3.20 1.78
C CYS A 72 -2.58 -2.31 3.03
N ASP A 73 -2.98 -2.91 4.15
CA ASP A 73 -3.26 -2.24 5.42
C ASP A 73 -4.22 -1.05 5.25
N ILE A 74 -5.34 -1.29 4.56
CA ILE A 74 -6.43 -0.33 4.38
C ILE A 74 -7.63 -0.82 5.18
N GLU A 75 -7.97 -0.10 6.25
CA GLU A 75 -9.11 -0.41 7.09
C GLU A 75 -10.42 -0.26 6.31
N GLU A 76 -11.46 -0.94 6.75
CA GLU A 76 -12.74 -1.01 6.06
C GLU A 76 -13.37 0.38 5.81
N HIS A 77 -13.25 1.28 6.79
CA HIS A 77 -13.83 2.63 6.72
C HIS A 77 -12.99 3.62 5.92
N GLU A 78 -11.78 3.26 5.48
CA GLU A 78 -10.86 4.21 4.89
C GLU A 78 -10.90 4.22 3.35
N LYS A 79 -10.54 5.36 2.76
CA LYS A 79 -10.36 5.44 1.30
C LYS A 79 -9.03 4.77 0.89
N PRO A 80 -8.93 4.21 -0.33
CA PRO A 80 -7.67 3.66 -0.80
C PRO A 80 -6.64 4.77 -1.00
N TYR A 81 -5.37 4.38 -1.10
CA TYR A 81 -4.30 5.32 -1.40
C TYR A 81 -4.55 6.03 -2.73
N HIS A 82 -4.87 7.31 -2.67
CA HIS A 82 -5.04 8.15 -3.85
C HIS A 82 -3.72 8.19 -4.63
N PRO A 83 -3.73 8.28 -5.98
CA PRO A 83 -2.49 8.33 -6.77
C PRO A 83 -1.48 9.37 -6.28
N SER A 84 -1.93 10.52 -5.79
CA SER A 84 -1.06 11.56 -5.23
C SER A 84 -0.37 11.18 -3.91
N GLN A 85 -0.80 10.12 -3.23
CA GLN A 85 -0.14 9.57 -2.05
C GLN A 85 0.95 8.55 -2.43
N LEU A 86 0.79 7.88 -3.57
CA LEU A 86 1.73 6.86 -4.08
C LEU A 86 2.99 7.47 -4.70
N THR A 87 3.01 8.79 -4.93
CA THR A 87 4.13 9.52 -5.53
C THR A 87 4.82 10.45 -4.53
N ARG A 88 4.46 10.38 -3.24
CA ARG A 88 5.04 11.18 -2.17
C ARG A 88 6.10 10.34 -1.46
N PHE A 89 7.37 10.65 -1.72
CA PHE A 89 8.53 10.11 -1.00
C PHE A 89 9.45 11.28 -0.69
#